data_AF-A0A847PRJ7-F1
#
_entry.id   AF-A0A847PRJ7-F1
#
_cell.length_a   1.000
_cell.length_b   1.000
_cell.length_c   1.000
_cell.angle_alpha   90.00
_cell.angle_beta   90.00
_cell.angle_gamma   90.00
#
_symmetry.space_group_name_H-M   'P 1'
#
loop_
_entity.id
_entity.type
_entity.pdbx_description
1 polymer ?
#
loop_
_entity_poly.entity_id
_entity_poly.type
_entity_poly.pdbx_seq_one_letter_code
_entity_poly.pdbx_strand_id
1 'polypeptide(L)'
;EKLDLGDGYAIEAKQVDVDGKKVWLEFSKDGELIDDEIIEVGTSDAKSNTWNVELDDIQGEDDVVVLKLHVNQVFQGAVDSIAQIEGLWLIDYANAIKIASDDEFGELNKVSINGDTLRISNDDTFTLTRDSTEKIGEGMSFKIADTPSTELRYYPFVEKTVGEVTDEEPKETPIEEPIETPIEDDNKTAGDNVSTDTPVEDTPVEEPTPAGESKGTPGFGVVLGLVGLLAVVYLVRRNN
;
A
#
# COMPACT_ATOMS: atom_id res chain seq x y z
N GLU A 1 1.51 0.47 12.08
CA GLU A 1 2.68 0.85 11.25
C GLU A 1 2.22 1.00 9.81
N LYS A 2 2.85 1.88 9.03
CA LYS A 2 2.50 2.12 7.63
C LYS A 2 3.51 1.46 6.70
N LEU A 3 3.03 0.66 5.77
CA LEU A 3 3.79 0.18 4.63
C LEU A 3 3.68 1.20 3.50
N ASP A 4 4.77 1.92 3.22
CA ASP A 4 4.88 2.85 2.09
C ASP A 4 5.04 2.08 0.78
N LEU A 5 4.19 2.39 -0.20
CA LEU A 5 4.16 1.76 -1.52
C LEU A 5 4.78 2.65 -2.62
N GLY A 6 5.28 3.82 -2.26
CA GLY A 6 5.81 4.81 -3.19
C GLY A 6 4.75 5.80 -3.69
N ASP A 7 5.22 6.92 -4.23
CA ASP A 7 4.39 8.02 -4.76
C ASP A 7 3.29 8.48 -3.79
N GLY A 8 3.47 8.34 -2.48
CA GLY A 8 2.49 8.74 -1.46
C GLY A 8 1.39 7.71 -1.16
N TYR A 9 1.40 6.54 -1.78
CA TYR A 9 0.48 5.45 -1.47
C TYR A 9 0.96 4.66 -0.24
N ALA A 10 0.06 4.30 0.67
CA ALA A 10 0.42 3.51 1.86
C ALA A 10 -0.70 2.60 2.33
N ILE A 11 -0.31 1.48 2.95
CA ILE A 11 -1.19 0.53 3.63
C ILE A 11 -0.91 0.54 5.12
N GLU A 12 -1.96 0.54 5.93
CA GLU A 12 -1.86 0.44 7.39
C GLU A 12 -2.75 -0.68 7.91
N ALA A 13 -2.17 -1.59 8.71
CA ALA A 13 -2.96 -2.53 9.50
C ALA A 13 -3.47 -1.83 10.76
N LYS A 14 -4.78 -1.57 10.83
CA LYS A 14 -5.42 -0.86 11.93
C LYS A 14 -5.69 -1.75 13.12
N GLN A 15 -6.14 -2.97 12.84
CA GLN A 15 -6.53 -3.92 13.87
C GLN A 15 -6.38 -5.36 13.38
N VAL A 16 -6.04 -6.24 14.32
CA VAL A 16 -6.09 -7.70 14.17
C VAL A 16 -7.12 -8.24 15.16
N ASP A 17 -7.93 -9.22 14.75
CA ASP A 17 -8.90 -9.84 15.65
C ASP A 17 -8.22 -10.68 16.75
N VAL A 18 -8.98 -11.01 17.80
CA VAL A 18 -8.52 -11.80 18.96
C VAL A 18 -8.21 -13.26 18.63
N ASP A 19 -8.63 -13.74 17.46
CA ASP A 19 -8.37 -15.11 17.01
C ASP A 19 -7.20 -15.19 16.03
N GLY A 20 -6.62 -14.05 15.62
CA GLY A 20 -5.53 -13.98 14.63
C GLY A 20 -5.91 -14.44 13.23
N LYS A 21 -7.19 -14.29 12.85
CA LYS A 21 -7.76 -14.72 11.57
C LYS A 21 -8.28 -13.58 10.72
N LYS A 22 -8.35 -12.36 11.27
CA LYS A 22 -8.81 -11.19 10.54
C LYS A 22 -7.88 -10.02 10.76
N VAL A 23 -7.69 -9.23 9.71
CA VAL A 23 -7.00 -7.95 9.77
C VAL A 23 -7.84 -6.88 9.11
N TRP A 24 -7.96 -5.73 9.76
CA TRP A 24 -8.51 -4.52 9.17
C TRP A 24 -7.38 -3.70 8.56
N LEU A 25 -7.41 -3.55 7.24
CA LEU A 25 -6.44 -2.78 6.46
C LEU A 25 -7.05 -1.47 5.99
N GLU A 26 -6.22 -0.43 5.94
CA GLU A 26 -6.53 0.90 5.43
C GLU A 26 -5.59 1.23 4.28
N PHE A 27 -6.12 1.68 3.14
CA PHE A 27 -5.37 2.16 1.98
C PHE A 27 -5.51 3.67 1.89
N SER A 28 -4.37 4.36 1.75
CA SER A 28 -4.31 5.82 1.75
C SER A 28 -3.40 6.35 0.65
N LYS A 29 -3.67 7.58 0.22
CA LYS A 29 -2.85 8.38 -0.69
C LYS A 29 -2.57 9.72 -0.04
N ASP A 30 -1.30 10.07 0.11
CA ASP A 30 -0.85 11.32 0.75
C ASP A 30 -1.42 11.54 2.16
N GLY A 31 -1.72 10.43 2.86
CA GLY A 31 -2.33 10.42 4.19
C GLY A 31 -3.86 10.54 4.21
N GLU A 32 -4.51 10.70 3.06
CA GLU A 32 -5.97 10.67 2.93
C GLU A 32 -6.45 9.23 2.71
N LEU A 33 -7.51 8.85 3.44
CA LEU A 33 -8.15 7.54 3.32
C LEU A 33 -8.78 7.39 1.93
N ILE A 34 -8.45 6.31 1.24
CA ILE A 34 -9.05 5.92 -0.03
C ILE A 34 -10.09 4.83 0.17
N ASP A 35 -9.70 3.74 0.84
CA ASP A 35 -10.57 2.59 1.10
C ASP A 35 -10.07 1.80 2.32
N ASP A 36 -10.94 0.99 2.92
CA ASP A 36 -10.61 0.12 4.05
C ASP A 36 -11.42 -1.19 4.01
N GLU A 37 -10.80 -2.30 4.44
CA GLU A 37 -11.46 -3.60 4.38
C GLU A 37 -10.98 -4.56 5.48
N ILE A 38 -11.88 -5.45 5.91
CA ILE A 38 -11.57 -6.54 6.85
C ILE A 38 -11.30 -7.81 6.06
N ILE A 39 -10.05 -8.27 6.09
CA ILE A 39 -9.58 -9.46 5.38
C ILE A 39 -9.54 -10.66 6.32
N GLU A 40 -10.23 -11.73 5.94
CA GLU A 40 -10.21 -13.01 6.66
C GLU A 40 -9.17 -13.97 6.06
N VAL A 41 -8.20 -14.39 6.87
CA VAL A 41 -7.12 -15.30 6.47
C VAL A 41 -7.34 -16.72 6.96
N GLY A 42 -6.81 -17.69 6.20
CA GLY A 42 -6.84 -19.10 6.60
C GLY A 42 -8.20 -19.78 6.39
N THR A 43 -9.06 -19.20 5.55
CA THR A 43 -10.31 -19.84 5.13
C THR A 43 -10.03 -20.86 4.01
N SER A 44 -10.99 -21.75 3.73
CA SER A 44 -10.89 -22.67 2.58
C SER A 44 -11.04 -21.95 1.23
N ASP A 45 -11.51 -20.70 1.23
CA ASP A 45 -11.60 -19.88 0.03
C ASP A 45 -10.34 -19.01 -0.09
N ALA A 46 -9.42 -19.41 -0.97
CA ALA A 46 -8.18 -18.69 -1.19
C ALA A 46 -8.39 -17.23 -1.66
N LYS A 47 -9.60 -16.87 -2.12
CA LYS A 47 -9.93 -15.48 -2.49
C LYS A 47 -10.19 -14.59 -1.27
N SER A 48 -10.52 -15.15 -0.10
CA SER A 48 -10.83 -14.35 1.11
C SER A 48 -9.63 -13.57 1.62
N ASN A 49 -8.42 -14.04 1.29
CA ASN A 49 -7.15 -13.44 1.68
C ASN A 49 -6.74 -12.27 0.76
N THR A 50 -7.48 -12.00 -0.32
CA THR A 50 -7.15 -10.96 -1.30
C THR A 50 -8.12 -9.79 -1.23
N TRP A 51 -7.58 -8.60 -1.03
CA TRP A 51 -8.30 -7.34 -1.18
C TRP A 51 -8.09 -6.79 -2.59
N ASN A 52 -9.18 -6.46 -3.29
CA ASN A 52 -9.13 -5.64 -4.50
C ASN A 52 -9.80 -4.31 -4.17
N VAL A 53 -9.08 -3.21 -4.30
CA VAL A 53 -9.68 -1.87 -4.19
C VAL A 53 -10.15 -1.47 -5.56
N GLU A 54 -11.44 -1.24 -5.70
CA GLU A 54 -12.11 -0.77 -6.91
C GLU A 54 -12.57 0.67 -6.68
N LEU A 55 -12.21 1.57 -7.60
CA LEU A 55 -12.57 2.97 -7.53
C LEU A 55 -13.32 3.40 -8.79
N ASP A 56 -14.24 4.34 -8.61
CA ASP A 56 -15.04 4.94 -9.67
C ASP A 56 -14.45 6.27 -10.15
N ASP A 57 -14.98 6.77 -11.28
CA ASP A 57 -14.64 8.08 -11.84
C ASP A 57 -13.15 8.27 -12.22
N ILE A 58 -12.40 7.19 -12.48
CA ILE A 58 -11.00 7.27 -12.92
C ILE A 58 -10.97 7.46 -14.43
N GLN A 59 -10.69 8.69 -14.88
CA GLN A 59 -10.70 9.07 -16.31
C GLN A 59 -12.05 8.77 -17.03
N GLY A 60 -13.13 8.68 -16.24
CA GLY A 60 -14.48 8.34 -16.70
C GLY A 60 -14.77 6.85 -16.81
N GLU A 61 -13.95 6.00 -16.21
CA GLU A 61 -14.20 4.56 -16.03
C GLU A 61 -14.52 4.27 -14.55
N ASP A 62 -15.44 3.33 -14.35
CA ASP A 62 -15.91 2.87 -13.04
C ASP A 62 -15.41 1.43 -12.75
N ASP A 63 -15.50 0.98 -11.50
CA ASP A 63 -15.05 -0.35 -11.06
C ASP A 63 -13.57 -0.65 -11.41
N VAL A 64 -12.70 0.37 -11.41
CA VAL A 64 -11.29 0.23 -11.78
C VAL A 64 -10.52 -0.34 -10.60
N VAL A 65 -9.97 -1.55 -10.75
CA VAL A 65 -9.10 -2.13 -9.72
C VAL A 65 -7.77 -1.38 -9.67
N VAL A 66 -7.52 -0.64 -8.60
CA VAL A 66 -6.32 0.19 -8.42
C VAL A 66 -5.25 -0.44 -7.53
N LEU A 67 -5.67 -1.31 -6.61
CA LEU A 67 -4.80 -2.05 -5.70
C LEU A 67 -5.27 -3.50 -5.62
N LYS A 68 -4.30 -4.43 -5.59
CA LYS A 68 -4.51 -5.81 -5.16
C LYS A 68 -3.50 -6.15 -4.09
N LEU A 69 -3.99 -6.65 -2.96
CA LEU A 69 -3.16 -7.02 -1.82
C LEU A 69 -3.57 -8.41 -1.33
N HIS A 70 -2.59 -9.29 -1.16
CA HIS A 70 -2.82 -10.62 -0.62
C HIS A 70 -2.19 -10.75 0.77
N VAL A 71 -3.01 -11.05 1.77
CA VAL A 71 -2.56 -11.32 3.13
C VAL A 71 -2.31 -12.82 3.27
N ASN A 72 -1.05 -13.22 3.42
CA ASN A 72 -0.70 -14.63 3.61
C ASN A 72 -1.23 -15.15 4.95
N GLN A 73 -0.92 -14.43 6.03
CA GLN A 73 -1.28 -14.80 7.39
C GLN A 73 -1.24 -13.59 8.33
N VAL A 74 -1.88 -13.74 9.48
CA VAL A 74 -1.91 -12.76 10.55
C VAL A 74 -1.37 -13.42 11.81
N PHE A 75 -0.50 -12.71 12.52
CA PHE A 75 0.09 -13.14 13.77
C PHE A 75 -0.38 -12.22 14.89
N GLN A 76 -0.95 -12.82 15.93
CA GLN A 76 -1.29 -12.11 17.16
C GLN A 76 -0.35 -12.53 18.28
N GLY A 77 0.58 -11.65 18.63
CA GLY A 77 1.45 -11.80 19.79
C GLY A 77 0.86 -11.17 21.05
N ALA A 78 1.52 -11.38 22.18
CA ALA A 78 1.10 -10.79 23.46
C ALA A 78 1.32 -9.26 23.53
N VAL A 79 2.19 -8.73 22.67
CA VAL A 79 2.56 -7.30 22.63
C VAL A 79 2.23 -6.73 21.25
N ASP A 80 2.71 -7.37 20.19
CA ASP A 80 2.53 -6.91 18.81
C ASP A 80 1.63 -7.84 18.01
N SER A 81 0.91 -7.27 17.04
CA SER A 81 0.16 -8.00 16.03
C SER A 81 0.64 -7.59 14.65
N ILE A 82 0.85 -8.59 13.77
CA ILE A 82 1.51 -8.40 12.47
C ILE A 82 0.64 -9.05 11.39
N ALA A 83 0.42 -8.34 10.29
CA ALA A 83 -0.16 -8.91 9.07
C ALA A 83 0.96 -9.13 8.05
N GLN A 84 1.12 -10.36 7.58
CA GLN A 84 2.09 -10.68 6.54
C GLN A 84 1.44 -10.54 5.16
N ILE A 85 1.93 -9.59 4.38
CA ILE A 85 1.51 -9.37 3.00
C ILE A 85 2.44 -10.14 2.07
N GLU A 86 1.88 -10.97 1.18
CA GLU A 86 2.61 -11.75 0.19
C GLU A 86 1.89 -11.67 -1.15
N GLY A 87 2.06 -10.53 -1.82
CA GLY A 87 1.40 -10.22 -3.07
C GLY A 87 0.87 -8.79 -3.01
N LEU A 88 1.46 -7.93 -3.82
CA LEU A 88 1.09 -6.53 -3.92
C LEU A 88 1.17 -6.09 -5.37
N TRP A 89 0.10 -5.47 -5.84
CA TRP A 89 0.01 -4.84 -7.14
C TRP A 89 -0.71 -3.51 -6.97
N LEU A 90 -0.15 -2.45 -7.55
CA LEU A 90 -0.65 -1.09 -7.45
C LEU A 90 -0.45 -0.41 -8.80
N ILE A 91 -1.43 0.40 -9.21
CA ILE A 91 -1.27 1.40 -10.27
C ILE A 91 -1.41 2.80 -9.68
N ASP A 92 -0.64 3.74 -10.20
CA ASP A 92 -0.76 5.16 -9.83
C ASP A 92 -1.98 5.79 -10.51
N TYR A 93 -3.18 5.45 -10.01
CA TYR A 93 -4.44 5.87 -10.60
C TYR A 93 -4.64 7.39 -10.54
N ALA A 94 -4.03 8.08 -9.57
CA ALA A 94 -4.08 9.53 -9.43
C ALA A 94 -3.46 10.26 -10.63
N ASN A 95 -2.51 9.62 -11.32
CA ASN A 95 -1.87 10.13 -12.53
C ASN A 95 -2.34 9.39 -13.81
N ALA A 96 -3.50 8.74 -13.78
CA ALA A 96 -4.09 8.13 -14.97
C ALA A 96 -4.35 9.19 -16.05
N ILE A 97 -4.09 8.83 -17.31
CA ILE A 97 -4.30 9.69 -18.47
C ILE A 97 -5.28 9.05 -19.44
N LYS A 98 -6.02 9.90 -20.17
CA LYS A 98 -6.90 9.50 -21.26
C LYS A 98 -6.31 9.93 -22.59
N ILE A 99 -6.22 8.99 -23.54
CA ILE A 99 -5.89 9.30 -24.93
C ILE A 99 -7.20 9.55 -25.69
N ALA A 100 -7.30 10.72 -26.33
CA ALA A 100 -8.44 11.15 -27.10
C ALA A 100 -8.18 11.04 -28.62
N SER A 101 -9.23 11.07 -29.43
CA SER A 101 -9.11 10.94 -30.89
C SER A 101 -8.57 12.19 -31.58
N ASP A 102 -8.58 13.32 -30.88
CA ASP A 102 -8.03 14.61 -31.29
C ASP A 102 -6.63 14.88 -30.72
N ASP A 103 -6.05 13.93 -29.98
CA ASP A 103 -4.66 14.03 -29.53
C ASP A 103 -3.69 13.90 -30.72
N GLU A 104 -2.57 14.60 -30.62
CA GLU A 104 -1.49 14.57 -31.61
C GLU A 104 -0.14 14.27 -30.95
N PHE A 105 0.61 13.34 -31.52
CA PHE A 105 1.89 12.85 -30.98
C PHE A 105 3.03 13.13 -31.96
N GLY A 106 3.38 14.41 -32.14
CA GLY A 106 4.34 14.83 -33.17
C GLY A 106 3.79 14.61 -34.57
N GLU A 107 4.53 13.90 -35.42
CA GLU A 107 4.09 13.53 -36.77
C GLU A 107 3.05 12.40 -36.77
N LEU A 108 2.86 11.72 -35.64
CA LEU A 108 1.76 10.76 -35.42
C LEU A 108 0.52 11.52 -34.93
N ASN A 109 -0.14 12.24 -35.84
CA ASN A 109 -1.22 13.20 -35.56
C ASN A 109 -2.63 12.71 -35.93
N LYS A 110 -2.79 11.43 -36.27
CA LYS A 110 -4.07 10.82 -36.59
C LYS A 110 -4.34 9.60 -35.72
N VAL A 111 -5.03 9.84 -34.62
CA VAL A 111 -5.40 8.82 -33.63
C VAL A 111 -6.70 8.12 -34.04
N SER A 112 -6.73 6.80 -33.89
CA SER A 112 -7.91 5.97 -34.04
C SER A 112 -7.95 4.96 -32.89
N ILE A 113 -9.05 4.98 -32.13
CA ILE A 113 -9.27 4.12 -30.96
C ILE A 113 -10.38 3.13 -31.33
N ASN A 114 -10.09 1.83 -31.22
CA ASN A 114 -11.06 0.77 -31.48
C ASN A 114 -10.94 -0.33 -30.43
N GLY A 115 -11.77 -0.23 -29.37
CA GLY A 115 -11.72 -1.16 -28.25
C GLY A 115 -10.35 -1.14 -27.57
N ASP A 116 -9.69 -2.29 -27.55
CA ASP A 116 -8.36 -2.51 -26.96
C ASP A 116 -7.19 -2.05 -27.84
N THR A 117 -7.47 -1.54 -29.05
CA THR A 117 -6.46 -1.22 -30.05
C THR A 117 -6.37 0.30 -30.27
N LEU A 118 -5.18 0.86 -29.98
CA LEU A 118 -4.80 2.22 -30.36
C LEU A 118 -3.99 2.19 -31.66
N ARG A 119 -4.47 2.88 -32.70
CA ARG A 119 -3.75 3.09 -33.95
C ARG A 119 -3.48 4.56 -34.15
N ILE A 120 -2.20 4.94 -34.21
CA ILE A 120 -1.77 6.30 -34.50
C ILE A 120 -1.01 6.31 -35.82
N SER A 121 -1.33 7.27 -36.68
CA SER A 121 -0.72 7.42 -38.01
C SER A 121 -0.42 8.89 -38.29
N ASN A 122 0.39 9.15 -39.30
CA ASN A 122 0.59 10.48 -39.86
C ASN A 122 -0.50 10.77 -40.92
N ASP A 123 -1.15 11.93 -40.84
CA ASP A 123 -2.12 12.37 -41.86
C ASP A 123 -1.42 12.92 -43.11
N ASP A 124 -0.24 13.52 -42.92
CA ASP A 124 0.59 14.13 -43.97
C ASP A 124 1.79 13.27 -44.36
N THR A 125 2.46 13.61 -45.47
CA THR A 125 3.67 12.90 -45.91
C THR A 125 4.84 13.09 -44.94
N PHE A 126 5.38 11.99 -44.43
CA PHE A 126 6.62 11.97 -43.66
C PHE A 126 7.83 11.72 -44.56
N THR A 127 8.79 12.65 -44.61
CA THR A 127 9.97 12.52 -45.47
C THR A 127 11.14 11.92 -44.70
N LEU A 128 11.67 10.78 -45.18
CA LEU A 128 12.92 10.20 -44.69
C LEU A 128 14.10 10.91 -45.34
N THR A 129 14.45 12.10 -44.83
CA THR A 129 15.62 12.85 -45.31
C THR A 129 16.88 12.01 -45.11
N ARG A 130 17.75 11.97 -46.11
CA ARG A 130 19.01 11.21 -46.02
C ARG A 130 20.02 11.94 -45.16
N ASP A 131 20.94 11.18 -44.56
CA ASP A 131 21.95 11.70 -43.62
C ASP A 131 21.36 12.51 -42.46
N SER A 132 20.16 12.14 -42.00
CA SER A 132 19.46 12.88 -40.94
C SER A 132 18.93 11.96 -39.84
N THR A 133 18.42 12.62 -38.81
CA THR A 133 17.55 12.01 -37.81
C THR A 133 16.21 12.72 -37.92
N GLU A 134 15.14 11.96 -38.19
CA GLU A 134 13.78 12.51 -38.31
C GLU A 134 12.94 12.08 -37.11
N LYS A 135 12.39 13.06 -36.39
CA LYS A 135 11.55 12.79 -35.22
C LYS A 135 10.19 12.27 -35.67
N ILE A 136 9.72 11.19 -35.05
CA ILE A 136 8.37 10.66 -35.27
C ILE A 136 7.42 11.30 -34.26
N GLY A 137 7.68 11.15 -32.96
CA GLY A 137 6.79 11.57 -31.86
C GLY A 137 7.14 10.84 -30.57
N GLU A 138 6.82 11.39 -29.39
CA GLU A 138 7.01 10.73 -28.08
C GLU A 138 8.38 10.04 -27.86
N GLY A 139 9.47 10.74 -28.21
CA GLY A 139 10.83 10.23 -28.08
C GLY A 139 11.25 9.24 -29.17
N MET A 140 10.34 8.82 -30.05
CA MET A 140 10.63 7.96 -31.20
C MET A 140 11.16 8.78 -32.38
N SER A 141 12.17 8.25 -33.05
CA SER A 141 12.81 8.87 -34.22
C SER A 141 13.29 7.81 -35.22
N PHE A 142 13.51 8.20 -36.46
CA PHE A 142 14.28 7.43 -37.44
C PHE A 142 15.70 7.98 -37.56
N LYS A 143 16.69 7.09 -37.65
CA LYS A 143 18.02 7.42 -38.16
C LYS A 143 18.11 6.96 -39.61
N ILE A 144 18.42 7.89 -40.52
CA ILE A 144 18.51 7.61 -41.95
C ILE A 144 19.97 7.73 -42.38
N ALA A 145 20.46 6.74 -43.13
CA ALA A 145 21.84 6.72 -43.60
C ALA A 145 22.08 7.72 -44.74
N ASP A 146 23.32 8.19 -44.86
CA ASP A 146 23.81 8.83 -46.08
C ASP A 146 23.99 7.77 -47.18
N THR A 147 23.08 7.77 -48.16
CA THR A 147 23.07 6.83 -49.29
C THR A 147 22.71 7.57 -50.59
N PRO A 148 23.06 7.05 -51.78
CA PRO A 148 22.56 7.62 -53.02
C PRO A 148 21.03 7.55 -53.11
N SER A 149 20.42 8.34 -53.99
CA SER A 149 18.95 8.42 -54.12
C SER A 149 18.27 7.10 -54.54
N THR A 150 19.04 6.13 -55.03
CA THR A 150 18.59 4.79 -55.44
C THR A 150 18.55 3.78 -54.29
N GLU A 151 19.03 4.15 -53.11
CA GLU A 151 19.05 3.31 -51.92
C GLU A 151 18.45 4.08 -50.74
N LEU A 152 17.72 3.38 -49.88
CA LEU A 152 17.17 3.92 -48.64
C LEU A 152 17.42 2.90 -47.52
N ARG A 153 18.13 3.33 -46.48
CA ARG A 153 18.42 2.52 -45.30
C ARG A 153 18.22 3.37 -44.06
N TYR A 154 17.38 2.88 -43.15
CA TYR A 154 17.01 3.58 -41.93
C TYR A 154 16.64 2.58 -40.83
N TYR A 155 16.62 3.03 -39.58
CA TYR A 155 16.10 2.26 -38.46
C TYR A 155 15.41 3.18 -37.43
N PRO A 156 14.35 2.72 -36.76
CA PRO A 156 13.73 3.46 -35.67
C PRO A 156 14.54 3.31 -34.38
N PHE A 157 14.50 4.33 -33.52
CA PHE A 157 15.02 4.27 -32.16
C PHE A 157 14.18 5.14 -31.22
N VAL A 158 14.36 4.95 -29.92
CA VAL A 158 13.72 5.75 -28.86
C VAL A 158 14.79 6.45 -28.02
N GLU A 159 14.62 7.74 -27.80
CA GLU A 159 15.43 8.52 -26.87
C GLU A 159 14.77 8.50 -25.49
N LYS A 160 15.58 8.26 -24.46
CA LYS A 160 15.14 8.27 -23.06
C LYS A 160 16.12 9.10 -22.25
N THR A 161 15.59 9.93 -21.35
CA THR A 161 16.40 10.56 -20.31
C THR A 161 16.45 9.62 -19.12
N VAL A 162 17.65 9.23 -18.71
CA VAL A 162 17.85 8.52 -17.44
C VAL A 162 18.03 9.62 -16.38
N GLY A 163 17.16 9.65 -15.37
CA GLY A 163 17.31 10.59 -14.25
C GLY A 163 18.68 10.40 -13.56
N GLU A 164 19.22 11.44 -12.95
CA GLU A 164 20.37 11.30 -12.05
C GLU A 164 20.00 10.29 -10.97
N VAL A 165 20.68 9.14 -10.95
CA VAL A 165 20.76 8.30 -9.76
C VAL A 165 21.53 9.12 -8.73
N THR A 166 20.83 9.69 -7.76
CA THR A 166 21.48 10.01 -6.49
C THR A 166 21.84 8.68 -5.87
N ASP A 167 23.12 8.28 -5.99
CA ASP A 167 23.74 7.23 -5.20
C ASP A 167 23.73 7.67 -3.72
N GLU A 168 22.56 7.71 -3.08
CA GLU A 168 22.50 7.65 -1.63
C GLU A 168 22.82 6.21 -1.26
N GLU A 169 24.10 5.96 -0.93
CA GLU A 169 24.48 4.75 -0.21
C GLU A 169 23.48 4.53 0.94
N PRO A 170 22.92 3.32 1.09
CA PRO A 170 22.05 3.05 2.22
C PRO A 170 22.87 3.28 3.49
N LYS A 171 22.48 4.29 4.28
CA LYS A 171 23.02 4.45 5.63
C LYS A 171 22.67 3.19 6.41
N GLU A 172 23.64 2.33 6.63
CA GLU A 172 23.49 1.21 7.55
C GLU A 172 23.10 1.77 8.92
N THR A 173 21.88 1.45 9.36
CA THR A 173 21.46 1.60 10.75
C THR A 173 22.36 0.72 11.60
N PRO A 174 23.03 1.25 12.64
CA PRO A 174 23.85 0.43 13.54
C PRO A 174 22.99 -0.66 14.16
N ILE A 175 23.39 -1.92 13.96
CA ILE A 175 22.85 -3.07 14.70
C ILE A 175 23.32 -2.91 16.14
N GLU A 176 22.41 -2.58 17.07
CA GLU A 176 22.72 -2.65 18.49
C GLU A 176 22.89 -4.13 18.89
N GLU A 177 24.10 -4.51 19.32
CA GLU A 177 24.37 -5.83 19.88
C GLU A 177 23.54 -6.04 21.17
N PRO A 178 22.98 -7.24 21.40
CA PRO A 178 22.24 -7.51 22.62
C PRO A 178 23.19 -7.52 23.82
N ILE A 179 22.86 -6.69 24.81
CA ILE A 179 23.55 -6.63 26.09
C ILE A 179 23.30 -7.94 26.84
N GLU A 180 24.32 -8.78 26.99
CA GLU A 180 24.28 -9.95 27.87
C GLU A 180 24.18 -9.50 29.33
N THR A 181 23.05 -9.76 29.99
CA THR A 181 22.93 -9.68 31.45
C THR A 181 23.64 -10.88 32.08
N PRO A 182 24.54 -10.70 33.06
CA PRO A 182 25.18 -11.82 33.75
C PRO A 182 24.16 -12.59 34.59
N ILE A 183 24.14 -13.91 34.42
CA ILE A 183 23.41 -14.84 35.29
C ILE A 183 24.28 -15.02 36.55
N GLU A 184 23.82 -14.52 37.70
CA GLU A 184 24.41 -14.89 38.99
C GLU A 184 23.93 -16.29 39.38
N ASP A 185 24.93 -17.17 39.49
CA ASP A 185 24.83 -18.58 39.86
C ASP A 185 24.94 -18.68 41.38
N ASP A 186 23.83 -18.88 42.09
CA ASP A 186 23.83 -19.12 43.53
C ASP A 186 23.19 -20.47 43.86
N ASN A 187 24.01 -21.51 43.74
CA ASN A 187 23.70 -22.85 44.20
C ASN A 187 24.19 -23.03 45.65
N LYS A 188 23.27 -23.02 46.61
CA LYS A 188 23.47 -23.67 47.92
C LYS A 188 22.26 -24.48 48.33
N THR A 189 22.49 -25.79 48.39
CA THR A 189 21.62 -26.84 48.93
C THR A 189 21.69 -26.89 50.46
N ALA A 190 20.55 -27.06 51.15
CA ALA A 190 20.32 -28.07 52.18
C ALA A 190 18.98 -27.88 52.93
N GLY A 191 18.20 -28.96 53.07
CA GLY A 191 17.56 -29.30 54.36
C GLY A 191 16.02 -29.25 54.47
N ASP A 192 15.37 -30.31 53.99
CA ASP A 192 14.43 -31.22 54.69
C ASP A 192 13.18 -30.72 55.48
N ASN A 193 12.08 -31.46 55.23
CA ASN A 193 10.89 -31.79 56.07
C ASN A 193 9.56 -30.97 56.09
N VAL A 194 8.54 -31.57 55.43
CA VAL A 194 7.24 -32.12 55.94
C VAL A 194 6.08 -31.21 56.42
N SER A 195 4.89 -31.47 55.83
CA SER A 195 3.46 -31.33 56.30
C SER A 195 2.90 -29.93 56.65
N THR A 196 1.62 -29.55 56.53
CA THR A 196 0.31 -30.10 56.11
C THR A 196 -0.71 -28.93 56.11
N ASP A 197 -1.87 -29.14 55.47
CA ASP A 197 -3.21 -28.53 55.69
C ASP A 197 -3.64 -27.18 55.05
N THR A 198 -4.76 -27.30 54.31
CA THR A 198 -5.76 -26.33 53.80
C THR A 198 -6.70 -25.81 54.94
N PRO A 199 -7.78 -24.99 54.73
CA PRO A 199 -8.17 -23.97 53.72
C PRO A 199 -8.83 -22.66 54.31
N VAL A 200 -9.32 -21.77 53.41
CA VAL A 200 -10.44 -20.77 53.56
C VAL A 200 -10.12 -19.37 54.13
N GLU A 201 -10.46 -18.28 53.41
CA GLU A 201 -11.65 -17.41 53.69
C GLU A 201 -11.87 -16.27 52.66
N ASP A 202 -13.15 -15.95 52.48
CA ASP A 202 -13.84 -15.22 51.41
C ASP A 202 -14.10 -13.72 51.70
N THR A 203 -14.27 -12.96 50.60
CA THR A 203 -15.17 -11.78 50.37
C THR A 203 -14.85 -10.38 50.95
N PRO A 204 -15.42 -9.26 50.40
CA PRO A 204 -16.48 -9.15 49.39
C PRO A 204 -16.22 -8.24 48.16
N VAL A 205 -17.10 -8.44 47.18
CA VAL A 205 -17.31 -7.74 45.90
C VAL A 205 -18.13 -6.45 46.11
N GLU A 206 -17.78 -5.36 45.43
CA GLU A 206 -18.66 -4.20 45.21
C GLU A 206 -19.11 -4.14 43.73
N GLU A 207 -20.42 -3.98 43.52
CA GLU A 207 -21.06 -3.65 42.23
C GLU A 207 -20.81 -2.18 41.84
N PRO A 208 -20.87 -1.86 40.54
CA PRO A 208 -21.93 -0.93 40.13
C PRO A 208 -22.58 -1.23 38.77
N THR A 209 -23.89 -0.94 38.67
CA THR A 209 -24.59 -0.62 37.41
C THR A 209 -24.19 0.81 36.96
N PRO A 210 -24.19 1.22 35.66
CA PRO A 210 -25.41 1.35 34.85
C PRO A 210 -25.25 1.18 33.31
N ALA A 211 -26.36 1.38 32.60
CA ALA A 211 -26.59 1.31 31.15
C ALA A 211 -25.90 2.40 30.30
N GLY A 212 -25.69 2.09 29.02
CA GLY A 212 -25.43 3.05 27.93
C GLY A 212 -24.98 2.35 26.64
N GLU A 213 -25.87 2.25 25.65
CA GLU A 213 -25.56 1.74 24.30
C GLU A 213 -24.53 2.64 23.60
N SER A 214 -23.48 2.04 23.02
CA SER A 214 -22.61 2.69 22.04
C SER A 214 -22.56 1.86 20.76
N LYS A 215 -22.63 2.53 19.61
CA LYS A 215 -22.72 1.92 18.27
C LYS A 215 -21.45 1.13 17.95
N GLY A 216 -21.61 -0.14 17.57
CA GLY A 216 -20.50 -1.04 17.26
C GLY A 216 -19.82 -0.77 15.91
N THR A 217 -18.52 -1.09 15.85
CA THR A 217 -17.72 -1.23 14.64
C THR A 217 -18.22 -2.43 13.83
N PRO A 218 -18.32 -2.37 12.49
CA PRO A 218 -18.69 -3.52 11.69
C PRO A 218 -17.64 -4.64 11.86
N GLY A 219 -18.06 -5.86 12.17
CA GLY A 219 -17.23 -7.07 12.05
C GLY A 219 -16.40 -7.52 13.25
N PHE A 220 -16.04 -6.63 14.19
CA PHE A 220 -15.33 -7.01 15.42
C PHE A 220 -16.30 -7.01 16.61
N GLY A 221 -16.57 -8.19 17.18
CA GLY A 221 -17.42 -8.31 18.38
C GLY A 221 -16.91 -7.40 19.51
N VAL A 222 -17.83 -6.65 20.13
CA VAL A 222 -17.54 -5.62 21.14
C VAL A 222 -16.67 -6.18 22.28
N VAL A 223 -15.49 -5.61 22.45
CA VAL A 223 -14.70 -5.74 23.68
C VAL A 223 -14.72 -4.39 24.40
N LEU A 224 -15.35 -4.37 25.58
CA LEU A 224 -15.43 -3.20 26.47
C LEU A 224 -14.03 -2.87 27.02
N GLY A 225 -13.43 -1.78 26.55
CA GLY A 225 -12.24 -1.16 27.13
C GLY A 225 -12.60 0.15 27.83
N LEU A 226 -12.22 0.26 29.11
CA LEU A 226 -12.50 1.37 30.02
C LEU A 226 -11.99 2.74 29.51
N VAL A 227 -12.75 3.77 29.89
CA VAL A 227 -12.61 5.19 29.55
C VAL A 227 -11.27 5.81 30.00
N GLY A 228 -10.61 6.52 29.09
CA GLY A 228 -9.64 7.59 29.39
C GLY A 228 -10.21 8.96 29.00
N LEU A 229 -10.59 9.76 29.98
CA LEU A 229 -11.21 11.08 29.83
C LEU A 229 -10.14 12.14 29.54
N LEU A 230 -10.15 12.76 28.35
CA LEU A 230 -9.44 14.01 28.09
C LEU A 230 -10.40 15.04 27.47
N ALA A 231 -10.79 16.01 28.30
CA ALA A 231 -11.50 17.20 27.87
C ALA A 231 -10.52 18.15 27.17
N VAL A 232 -10.79 18.53 25.92
CA VAL A 232 -10.19 19.70 25.28
C VAL A 232 -11.29 20.71 25.00
N VAL A 233 -11.32 21.77 25.80
CA VAL A 233 -12.19 22.93 25.62
C VAL A 233 -11.59 23.80 24.52
N TYR A 234 -12.31 23.98 23.41
CA TYR A 234 -11.95 24.92 22.35
C TYR A 234 -12.70 26.25 22.57
N LEU A 235 -11.98 27.27 23.04
CA LEU A 235 -12.47 28.65 23.14
C LEU A 235 -12.24 29.36 21.79
N VAL A 236 -13.28 29.45 20.96
CA VAL A 236 -13.26 30.30 19.77
C VAL A 236 -13.51 31.75 20.17
N ARG A 237 -12.50 32.60 20.01
CA ARG A 237 -12.64 34.07 20.02
C ARG A 237 -13.10 34.51 18.62
N ARG A 238 -14.39 34.85 18.46
CA ARG A 238 -14.86 35.56 17.27
C ARG A 238 -14.50 37.04 17.39
N ASN A 239 -13.78 37.53 16.38
CA ASN A 239 -13.62 38.95 16.09
C ASN A 239 -14.86 39.39 15.29
N ASN A 240 -15.58 40.38 15.83
CA ASN A 240 -16.24 41.49 15.12
C ASN A 240 -16.76 42.47 16.16
#